data_AF-A0A0N7BSV4-F1
#
_entry.id   AF-A0A0N7BSV4-F1
#
_cell.length_a   1.000
_cell.length_b   1.000
_cell.length_c   1.000
_cell.angle_alpha   90.00
_cell.angle_beta   90.00
_cell.angle_gamma   90.00
#
_symmetry.space_group_name_H-M   'P 1'
#
loop_
_entity.id
_entity.type
_entity.pdbx_description
1 polymer ?
#
loop_
_entity_poly.entity_id
_entity_poly.type
_entity_poly.pdbx_seq_one_letter_code
_entity_poly.pdbx_strand_id
1 'polypeptide(L)' 'MKREDKDYNEKMIGVSGIGPAEYEPQLEKSLIEKQSSDIDVITGATSSSNQFKKLAEKVLKNAEEGKTEATLVD' A
#
# COMPACT_ATOMS: atom_id res chain seq x y z
N MET A 1 12.86 -6.19 1.87
CA MET A 1 11.54 -5.73 1.35
C MET A 1 11.73 -4.97 0.04
N LYS A 2 10.70 -4.77 -0.81
CA LYS A 2 10.86 -3.98 -2.06
C LYS A 2 11.36 -2.56 -1.78
N ARG A 3 10.87 -1.93 -0.70
CA ARG A 3 11.37 -0.62 -0.23
C ARG A 3 12.85 -0.58 0.13
N GLU A 4 13.49 -1.70 0.46
CA GLU A 4 14.92 -1.77 0.81
C GLU A 4 15.80 -2.12 -0.40
N ASP A 5 15.21 -2.51 -1.52
CA ASP A 5 15.92 -2.81 -2.76
C ASP A 5 16.26 -1.50 -3.48
N LYS A 6 17.52 -1.07 -3.34
CA LYS A 6 18.02 0.17 -3.92
C LYS A 6 17.85 0.20 -5.44
N ASP A 7 18.21 -0.88 -6.13
CA ASP A 7 18.16 -0.96 -7.59
C ASP A 7 16.70 -0.90 -8.09
N TYR A 8 15.77 -1.54 -7.38
CA TYR A 8 14.35 -1.48 -7.70
C TYR A 8 13.79 -0.07 -7.51
N ASN A 9 14.14 0.59 -6.41
CA ASN A 9 13.73 1.97 -6.16
C ASN A 9 14.26 2.92 -7.24
N GLU A 10 15.56 2.88 -7.54
CA GLU A 10 16.16 3.75 -8.56
C GLU A 10 15.53 3.53 -9.94
N LYS A 11 15.31 2.27 -10.34
CA LYS A 11 14.65 1.94 -11.61
C LYS A 11 13.22 2.46 -11.66
N MET A 12 12.44 2.29 -10.59
CA MET A 12 11.05 2.71 -10.55
C MET A 12 10.95 4.24 -10.55
N ILE A 13 11.75 4.94 -9.73
CA ILE A 13 11.83 6.40 -9.73
C ILE A 13 12.17 6.93 -11.12
N GLY A 14 13.11 6.30 -11.82
CA GLY A 14 13.49 6.68 -13.19
C GLY A 14 12.35 6.57 -14.22
N VAL A 15 11.33 5.73 -13.98
CA VAL A 15 10.21 5.51 -14.91
C VAL A 15 8.94 6.24 -14.49
N SER A 16 8.61 6.19 -13.19
CA SER A 16 7.33 6.66 -12.65
C SER A 16 7.45 7.81 -11.66
N GLY A 17 8.67 8.26 -11.35
CA GLY A 17 8.94 9.40 -10.47
C GLY A 17 8.81 9.13 -8.97
N ILE A 18 8.50 7.90 -8.56
CA ILE A 18 8.37 7.50 -7.16
C ILE A 18 8.70 6.01 -6.96
N GLY A 19 9.39 5.67 -5.88
CA GLY A 19 9.76 4.29 -5.52
C GLY A 19 8.99 3.70 -4.33
N PRO A 20 9.09 2.38 -4.07
CA PRO A 20 8.46 1.76 -2.90
C PRO A 20 8.91 2.32 -1.55
N ALA A 21 10.16 2.79 -1.44
CA ALA A 21 10.64 3.47 -0.24
C ALA A 21 9.85 4.75 0.08
N GLU A 22 9.22 5.36 -0.92
CA GLU A 22 8.45 6.59 -0.77
C GLU A 22 6.94 6.35 -0.70
N TYR A 23 6.38 5.50 -1.57
CA TYR A 23 4.94 5.30 -1.61
C TYR A 23 4.41 4.37 -0.50
N GLU A 24 5.19 3.38 -0.04
CA GLU A 24 4.71 2.45 1.01
C GLU A 24 4.42 3.22 2.33
N PRO A 25 5.32 4.08 2.86
CA PRO A 25 5.04 4.87 4.06
C PRO A 25 3.89 5.88 3.87
N GLN A 26 3.71 6.41 2.65
CA GLN A 26 2.61 7.33 2.35
C GLN A 26 1.26 6.61 2.44
N LEU A 27 1.13 5.41 1.84
CA LEU A 27 -0.09 4.62 1.91
C LEU A 27 -0.40 4.18 3.35
N GLU A 28 0.62 3.76 4.10
CA GLU A 28 0.48 3.43 5.53
C GLU A 28 -0.08 4.61 6.33
N LYS A 29 0.50 5.80 6.15
CA LYS A 29 0.04 7.03 6.81
C LYS A 29 -1.39 7.39 6.39
N SER A 30 -1.71 7.34 5.10
CA SER A 30 -3.06 7.65 4.60
C SER A 30 -4.12 6.69 5.14
N LEU A 31 -3.81 5.41 5.31
CA LEU A 31 -4.73 4.45 5.92
C LEU A 31 -5.01 4.80 7.38
N ILE A 32 -3.98 5.17 8.14
CA ILE A 32 -4.12 5.60 9.53
C ILE A 32 -4.96 6.89 9.61
N GLU A 33 -4.70 7.86 8.74
CA GLU A 33 -5.42 9.14 8.72
C GLU A 33 -6.90 8.97 8.33
N LYS A 34 -7.21 8.16 7.31
CA LYS A 34 -8.58 7.98 6.85
C LYS A 34 -9.38 6.96 7.66
N GLN A 35 -8.70 6.04 8.38
CA GLN A 35 -9.33 4.90 9.05
C GLN A 35 -10.28 4.11 8.14
N SER A 36 -10.01 4.12 6.83
CA SER A 36 -10.81 3.48 5.80
C SER A 36 -9.93 3.06 4.63
N SER A 37 -10.39 2.10 3.84
CA SER A 37 -9.69 1.67 2.63
C SER A 37 -9.78 2.68 1.49
N ASP A 38 -10.61 3.71 1.60
CA ASP A 38 -10.79 4.71 0.55
C ASP A 38 -9.70 5.80 0.59
N ILE A 39 -8.46 5.35 0.50
CA ILE A 39 -7.28 6.21 0.36
C ILE A 39 -7.11 6.66 -1.09
N ASP A 40 -6.44 7.81 -1.25
CA ASP A 40 -6.15 8.36 -2.57
C ASP A 40 -5.04 7.57 -3.24
N VAL A 41 -5.12 7.48 -4.58
CA VAL A 41 -4.07 6.84 -5.37
C VAL A 41 -2.86 7.76 -5.48
N ILE A 42 -1.66 7.20 -5.35
CA ILE A 42 -0.41 7.94 -5.51
C ILE A 42 0.01 7.89 -6.98
N THR A 43 0.15 9.07 -7.60
CA THR A 43 0.63 9.20 -8.98
C THR A 43 2.00 8.54 -9.13
N GLY A 44 2.19 7.74 -10.18
CA GLY A 44 3.41 6.96 -10.39
C GLY A 44 3.43 5.62 -9.62
N ALA A 45 2.48 5.40 -8.71
CA ALA A 45 2.30 4.16 -7.97
C ALA A 45 0.83 3.66 -8.00
N THR A 46 0.09 3.94 -9.09
CA THR A 46 -1.35 3.61 -9.20
C THR A 46 -1.65 2.13 -8.96
N SER A 47 -0.86 1.23 -9.55
CA SER A 47 -1.05 -0.22 -9.37
C SER A 47 -0.81 -0.65 -7.92
N SER A 48 0.29 -0.19 -7.31
CA SER A 48 0.58 -0.44 -5.89
C SER A 48 -0.49 0.15 -4.96
N SER A 49 -0.99 1.34 -5.28
CA SER A 49 -2.06 2.01 -4.51
C SER A 49 -3.34 1.18 -4.54
N ASN A 50 -3.76 0.72 -5.72
CA ASN A 50 -4.96 -0.11 -5.87
C ASN A 50 -4.81 -1.46 -5.15
N GLN A 51 -3.62 -2.07 -5.21
CA GLN A 51 -3.36 -3.31 -4.47
C GLN A 51 -3.44 -3.08 -2.96
N PHE A 52 -2.86 -1.98 -2.47
CA PHE A 52 -2.95 -1.61 -1.06
C PHE A 52 -4.40 -1.38 -0.61
N LYS A 53 -5.23 -0.68 -1.40
CA LYS A 53 -6.66 -0.48 -1.11
C LYS A 53 -7.41 -1.80 -0.91
N LYS A 54 -7.18 -2.79 -1.79
CA LYS A 54 -7.79 -4.13 -1.66
C LYS A 54 -7.37 -4.85 -0.37
N LEU A 55 -6.09 -4.77 -0.01
CA LEU A 55 -5.59 -5.34 1.24
C LEU A 55 -6.19 -4.62 2.45
N ALA A 56 -6.29 -3.29 2.39
CA ALA A 56 -6.90 -2.46 3.41
C ALA A 56 -8.38 -2.82 3.63
N GLU A 57 -9.16 -3.01 2.56
CA GLU A 57 -10.55 -3.47 2.64
C GLU A 57 -10.66 -4.80 3.39
N LYS A 58 -9.80 -5.76 3.05
CA LYS A 58 -9.84 -7.07 3.70
C LYS A 58 -9.44 -7.00 5.18
N VAL A 59 -8.36 -6.31 5.49
CA VAL A 59 -7.86 -6.24 6.88
C VAL A 59 -8.80 -5.44 7.78
N LEU A 60 -9.45 -4.39 7.27
CA LEU A 60 -10.47 -3.65 8.01
C LEU A 60 -11.70 -4.53 8.30
N LYS A 61 -12.18 -5.28 7.31
CA LYS A 61 -13.26 -6.26 7.53
C LYS A 61 -12.87 -7.31 8.57
N ASN A 62 -11.66 -7.86 8.48
CA ASN A 62 -11.17 -8.80 9.48
C ASN A 62 -11.12 -8.16 10.88
N ALA A 63 -10.70 -6.88 10.98
CA ALA A 63 -10.64 -6.15 12.25
C ALA A 63 -12.04 -5.96 12.85
N GLU A 64 -13.04 -5.62 12.04
CA GLU A 64 -14.46 -5.53 12.46
C GLU A 64 -15.00 -6.88 12.98
N GLU A 65 -14.61 -7.98 12.33
CA GLU A 65 -14.98 -9.34 12.72
C GLU A 65 -14.15 -9.89 13.91
N GLY A 66 -13.15 -9.13 14.39
CA GLY A 66 -12.20 -9.60 15.42
C GLY A 66 -11.34 -10.79 14.96
N LYS A 67 -11.20 -10.97 13.65
CA LYS A 67 -10.45 -12.04 13.01
C LYS A 67 -8.95 -11.74 13.05
N THR A 68 -8.21 -12.47 13.88
CA THR A 68 -6.79 -12.19 14.18
C THR A 68 -5.82 -13.09 13.42
N GLU A 69 -6.32 -14.17 12.81
CA GLU A 69 -5.52 -15.01 11.95
C GLU A 69 -5.16 -14.32 10.63
N ALA A 70 -3.98 -14.65 10.10
CA ALA A 70 -3.56 -14.18 8.79
C ALA A 70 -4.50 -14.73 7.69
N THR A 71 -4.95 -13.85 6.79
CA THR A 71 -5.81 -14.21 5.65
C THR A 71 -5.14 -13.87 4.33
N LEU A 72 -5.38 -14.70 3.32
CA LEU A 72 -4.99 -14.41 1.94
C LEU A 72 -6.03 -13.54 1.24
N VAL A 73 -5.56 -12.75 0.27
CA VAL A 73 -6.37 -11.95 -0.65
C VAL A 73 -5.98 -12.38 -2.05
N ASP A 74 -6.98 -12.73 -2.87
CA ASP A 74 -6.81 -13.15 -4.27
C ASP A 74 -6.60 -11.96 -5.23
#